data_AF-A0A7X7L017-F1
#
_entry.id   AF-A0A7X7L017-F1
#
_cell.length_a   1.000
_cell.length_b   1.000
_cell.length_c   1.000
_cell.angle_alpha   90.00
_cell.angle_beta   90.00
_cell.angle_gamma   90.00
#
_symmetry.space_group_name_H-M   'P 1'
#
loop_
_entity.id
_entity.type
_entity.pdbx_description
1 polymer ?
#
loop_
_entity_poly.entity_id
_entity_poly.type
_entity_poly.pdbx_seq_one_letter_code
_entity_poly.pdbx_strand_id
1 'polypeptide(L)'
;HPWMSLGYAGFLGTVTAMNARGLAIGEMGGGGEGAWDGMPMNVLLRELAEKAGTVAEALEILRETPRTCEYYYVLSDAGGQLAGIYATPSIFQVLAPGQQDPRLPTVHPDTVMFSSGGRARALSQRLGEHFGTITPETMVAIIKRPVAMRSNLHNAIFMPETGEMWFADAGRKTPACDEPYTRINLHAVLARYARDQQGSPEKQAPNGARE
;
A
#
# COMPACT_ATOMS: atom_id res chain seq x y z
N HIS A 1 10.24 6.96 8.56
CA HIS A 1 10.84 6.96 7.22
C HIS A 1 10.08 7.93 6.34
N PRO A 2 10.71 8.65 5.39
CA PRO A 2 9.99 9.33 4.33
C PRO A 2 9.12 8.34 3.57
N TRP A 3 7.89 8.72 3.24
CA TRP A 3 6.92 7.83 2.62
C TRP A 3 6.03 8.60 1.65
N MET A 4 5.35 7.86 0.77
CA MET A 4 4.36 8.40 -0.13
C MET A 4 3.11 7.50 -0.17
N SER A 5 2.02 8.12 -0.57
CA SER A 5 0.71 7.53 -0.71
C SER A 5 -0.09 8.35 -1.71
N LEU A 6 -1.10 7.75 -2.32
CA LEU A 6 -2.18 8.51 -2.95
C LEU A 6 -3.27 8.76 -1.88
N GLY A 7 -3.56 10.03 -1.60
CA GLY A 7 -4.46 10.44 -0.53
C GLY A 7 -5.36 11.60 -0.92
N TYR A 8 -6.31 11.92 -0.04
CA TYR A 8 -7.31 12.96 -0.27
C TYR A 8 -7.13 14.12 0.71
N ALA A 9 -7.53 15.32 0.31
CA ALA A 9 -7.41 16.51 1.13
C ALA A 9 -8.08 16.30 2.51
N GLY A 10 -7.34 16.58 3.59
CA GLY A 10 -7.80 16.37 4.97
C GLY A 10 -7.71 14.94 5.49
N PHE A 11 -7.31 13.97 4.66
CA PHE A 11 -7.11 12.59 5.10
C PHE A 11 -5.70 12.40 5.67
N LEU A 12 -5.60 12.36 7.00
CA LEU A 12 -4.32 12.28 7.72
C LEU A 12 -3.70 10.87 7.75
N GLY A 13 -4.50 9.84 7.50
CA GLY A 13 -4.05 8.45 7.39
C GLY A 13 -3.87 8.03 5.93
N THR A 14 -3.83 6.73 5.67
CA THR A 14 -3.71 6.20 4.32
C THR A 14 -4.36 4.83 4.16
N VAL A 15 -4.73 4.50 2.91
CA VAL A 15 -5.19 3.15 2.50
C VAL A 15 -4.17 2.44 1.60
N THR A 16 -3.15 3.15 1.11
CA THR A 16 -2.07 2.60 0.29
C THR A 16 -0.78 3.38 0.55
N ALA A 17 0.33 2.72 0.84
CA ALA A 17 1.56 3.44 1.14
C ALA A 17 2.81 2.68 0.71
N MET A 18 3.86 3.42 0.38
CA MET A 18 5.21 2.90 0.28
C MET A 18 6.21 3.88 0.89
N ASN A 19 7.25 3.36 1.53
CA ASN A 19 8.28 4.20 2.15
C ASN A 19 9.66 4.04 1.52
N ALA A 20 10.55 4.97 1.87
CA ALA A 20 11.92 5.06 1.33
C ALA A 20 12.85 3.95 1.83
N ARG A 21 12.38 3.05 2.71
CA ARG A 21 13.08 1.81 3.08
C ARG A 21 12.64 0.62 2.23
N GLY A 22 11.65 0.83 1.37
CA GLY A 22 11.14 -0.20 0.47
C GLY A 22 10.07 -1.07 1.09
N LEU A 23 9.32 -0.62 2.10
CA LEU A 23 8.08 -1.28 2.54
C LEU A 23 6.89 -0.73 1.74
N ALA A 24 6.03 -1.59 1.20
CA ALA A 24 4.77 -1.23 0.55
C ALA A 24 3.58 -1.96 1.18
N ILE A 25 2.44 -1.28 1.22
CA ILE A 25 1.26 -1.67 1.98
C ILE A 25 -0.01 -1.38 1.17
N GLY A 26 -0.88 -2.38 1.07
CA GLY A 26 -2.26 -2.24 0.61
C GLY A 26 -3.24 -2.88 1.59
N GLU A 27 -4.48 -2.38 1.62
CA GLU A 27 -5.56 -2.90 2.45
C GLU A 27 -6.78 -3.33 1.62
N MET A 28 -7.62 -4.17 2.23
CA MET A 28 -9.01 -4.31 1.85
C MET A 28 -9.89 -4.42 3.10
N GLY A 29 -10.97 -3.63 3.17
CA GLY A 29 -12.00 -3.77 4.20
C GLY A 29 -12.70 -5.14 4.20
N GLY A 30 -12.99 -5.64 5.39
CA GLY A 30 -13.85 -6.81 5.63
C GLY A 30 -15.33 -6.44 5.78
N GLY A 31 -16.12 -7.38 6.32
CA GLY A 31 -17.53 -7.18 6.66
C GLY A 31 -17.77 -6.86 8.14
N GLY A 32 -16.77 -7.08 9.01
CA GLY A 32 -16.84 -6.76 10.43
C GLY A 32 -16.70 -5.27 10.71
N GLU A 33 -17.76 -4.67 11.24
CA GLU A 33 -17.85 -3.27 11.65
C GLU A 33 -18.22 -3.14 13.14
N GLY A 34 -18.19 -1.92 13.70
CA GLY A 34 -18.69 -1.65 15.05
C GLY A 34 -17.69 -1.82 16.20
N ALA A 35 -16.47 -2.30 15.92
CA ALA A 35 -15.41 -2.41 16.92
C ALA A 35 -14.42 -1.25 16.78
N TRP A 36 -14.61 -0.22 17.62
CA TRP A 36 -13.90 1.07 17.52
C TRP A 36 -12.81 1.26 18.58
N ASP A 37 -12.70 0.33 19.54
CA ASP A 37 -11.73 0.40 20.63
C ASP A 37 -10.35 -0.10 20.14
N GLY A 38 -9.69 0.75 19.37
CA GLY A 38 -8.39 0.48 18.78
C GLY A 38 -7.93 1.61 17.88
N MET A 39 -6.76 1.43 17.27
CA MET A 39 -6.23 2.38 16.32
C MET A 39 -6.96 2.26 14.98
N PRO A 40 -7.51 3.37 14.42
CA PRO A 40 -8.13 3.34 13.11
C PRO A 40 -7.17 2.83 12.04
N MET A 41 -7.64 1.91 11.18
CA MET A 41 -6.81 1.22 10.17
C MET A 41 -5.96 2.17 9.33
N ASN A 42 -6.52 3.30 8.90
CA ASN A 42 -5.80 4.26 8.08
C ASN A 42 -4.65 4.96 8.81
N VAL A 43 -4.79 5.16 10.12
CA VAL A 43 -3.72 5.69 10.97
C VAL A 43 -2.68 4.60 11.21
N LEU A 44 -3.12 3.34 11.38
CA LEU A 44 -2.23 2.19 11.53
C LEU A 44 -1.34 2.01 10.32
N LEU A 45 -1.89 2.06 9.11
CA LEU A 45 -1.11 2.02 7.88
C LEU A 45 -0.08 3.14 7.78
N ARG A 46 -0.45 4.35 8.24
CA ARG A 46 0.50 5.46 8.30
C ARG A 46 1.62 5.19 9.30
N GLU A 47 1.32 4.65 10.47
CA GLU A 47 2.33 4.27 11.45
C GLU A 47 3.31 3.24 10.89
N LEU A 48 2.82 2.23 10.16
CA LEU A 48 3.68 1.26 9.47
C LEU A 48 4.59 1.95 8.45
N ALA A 49 4.04 2.82 7.59
CA ALA A 49 4.81 3.55 6.60
C ALA A 49 5.88 4.44 7.24
N GLU A 50 5.59 5.02 8.41
CA GLU A 50 6.50 5.89 9.16
C GLU A 50 7.55 5.12 9.97
N LYS A 51 7.27 3.92 10.48
CA LYS A 51 8.12 3.25 11.47
C LYS A 51 8.79 1.95 11.02
N ALA A 52 8.20 1.20 10.08
CA ALA A 52 8.74 -0.08 9.63
C ALA A 52 9.51 0.06 8.31
N GLY A 53 10.64 -0.61 8.20
CA GLY A 53 11.42 -0.72 6.96
C GLY A 53 11.26 -2.05 6.22
N THR A 54 10.71 -3.06 6.88
CA THR A 54 10.55 -4.43 6.36
C THR A 54 9.16 -4.99 6.67
N VAL A 55 8.77 -6.06 5.97
CA VAL A 55 7.52 -6.80 6.26
C VAL A 55 7.53 -7.35 7.70
N ALA A 56 8.68 -7.82 8.19
CA ALA A 56 8.80 -8.35 9.55
C ALA A 56 8.50 -7.29 10.62
N GLU A 57 9.13 -6.11 10.53
CA GLU A 57 8.88 -4.99 11.45
C GLU A 57 7.41 -4.51 11.35
N ALA A 58 6.85 -4.48 10.13
CA ALA A 58 5.46 -4.10 9.93
C ALA A 58 4.49 -5.10 10.61
N LEU A 59 4.79 -6.40 10.55
CA LEU A 59 4.00 -7.44 11.23
C LEU A 59 4.07 -7.33 12.76
N GLU A 60 5.21 -6.93 13.32
CA GLU A 60 5.36 -6.68 14.77
C GLU A 60 4.45 -5.53 15.21
N ILE A 61 4.55 -4.36 14.57
CA ILE A 61 3.68 -3.21 14.87
C ILE A 61 2.22 -3.58 14.70
N LEU A 62 1.87 -4.24 13.58
CA LEU A 62 0.50 -4.68 13.31
C LEU A 62 -0.05 -5.59 14.40
N ARG A 63 0.78 -6.46 14.98
CA ARG A 63 0.39 -7.44 16.01
C ARG A 63 0.19 -6.77 17.37
N GLU A 64 1.06 -5.85 17.75
CA GLU A 64 1.05 -5.18 19.05
C GLU A 64 -0.01 -4.08 19.15
N THR A 65 -0.34 -3.42 18.03
CA THR A 65 -1.34 -2.34 18.03
C THR A 65 -2.76 -2.90 18.17
N PRO A 66 -3.58 -2.39 19.11
CA PRO A 66 -5.01 -2.68 19.15
C PRO A 66 -5.68 -2.25 17.84
N ARG A 67 -6.41 -3.17 17.20
CA ARG A 67 -7.01 -2.97 15.88
C ARG A 67 -8.51 -2.73 15.98
N THR A 68 -9.04 -1.89 15.10
CA THR A 68 -10.49 -1.72 14.89
C THR A 68 -10.99 -2.63 13.77
N CYS A 69 -12.30 -2.93 13.79
CA CYS A 69 -13.04 -3.57 12.68
C CYS A 69 -12.35 -4.82 12.06
N GLU A 70 -12.82 -5.27 10.89
CA GLU A 70 -12.22 -6.36 10.12
C GLU A 70 -11.50 -5.82 8.88
N TYR A 71 -10.23 -6.19 8.71
CA TYR A 71 -9.41 -5.76 7.59
C TYR A 71 -8.51 -6.89 7.08
N TYR A 72 -8.14 -6.76 5.81
CA TYR A 72 -7.13 -7.56 5.13
C TYR A 72 -5.99 -6.64 4.70
N TYR A 73 -4.75 -7.12 4.77
CA TYR A 73 -3.57 -6.36 4.37
C TYR A 73 -2.67 -7.20 3.47
N VAL A 74 -2.07 -6.56 2.46
CA VAL A 74 -0.98 -7.14 1.67
C VAL A 74 0.24 -6.27 1.87
N LEU A 75 1.32 -6.89 2.33
CA LEU A 75 2.62 -6.24 2.54
C LEU A 75 3.64 -6.83 1.58
N SER A 76 4.52 -5.97 1.08
CA SER A 76 5.74 -6.37 0.39
C SER A 76 6.90 -5.48 0.79
N ASP A 77 8.13 -5.98 0.69
CA ASP A 77 9.31 -5.14 0.83
C ASP A 77 10.37 -5.32 -0.27
N ALA A 78 11.35 -4.42 -0.30
CA ALA A 78 12.46 -4.43 -1.25
C ALA A 78 13.38 -5.67 -1.10
N GLY A 79 13.27 -6.40 0.00
CA GLY A 79 13.94 -7.70 0.20
C GLY A 79 13.16 -8.87 -0.41
N GLY A 80 12.05 -8.61 -1.08
CA GLY A 80 11.19 -9.63 -1.68
C GLY A 80 10.31 -10.38 -0.68
N GLN A 81 10.23 -9.93 0.58
CA GLN A 81 9.31 -10.55 1.53
C GLN A 81 7.88 -10.11 1.22
N LEU A 82 6.93 -11.05 1.32
CA LEU A 82 5.49 -10.78 1.19
C LEU A 82 4.74 -11.34 2.39
N ALA A 83 3.69 -10.66 2.83
CA ALA A 83 2.77 -11.17 3.83
C ALA A 83 1.33 -10.76 3.53
N GLY A 84 0.42 -11.73 3.63
CA GLY A 84 -1.01 -11.47 3.71
C GLY A 84 -1.45 -11.48 5.16
N ILE A 85 -2.31 -10.56 5.55
CA ILE A 85 -2.83 -10.51 6.91
C ILE A 85 -4.34 -10.44 6.85
N TYR A 86 -5.00 -11.34 7.57
CA TYR A 86 -6.40 -11.21 7.96
C TYR A 86 -6.45 -10.82 9.44
N ALA A 87 -7.09 -9.70 9.75
CA ALA A 87 -7.15 -9.21 11.12
C ALA A 87 -8.54 -8.71 11.52
N THR A 88 -8.87 -8.96 12.77
CA THR A 88 -9.95 -8.33 13.53
C THR A 88 -9.35 -7.76 14.83
N PRO A 89 -10.14 -7.18 15.76
CA PRO A 89 -9.61 -6.80 17.07
C PRO A 89 -8.99 -8.00 17.82
N SER A 90 -9.58 -9.20 17.66
CA SER A 90 -9.19 -10.41 18.39
C SER A 90 -8.44 -11.46 17.56
N ILE A 91 -8.43 -11.33 16.23
CA ILE A 91 -7.80 -12.30 15.31
C ILE A 91 -6.63 -11.62 14.61
N PHE A 92 -5.51 -12.32 14.53
CA PHE A 92 -4.36 -11.91 13.74
C PHE A 92 -3.79 -13.13 13.01
N GLN A 93 -4.17 -13.32 11.75
CA GLN A 93 -3.75 -14.44 10.92
C GLN A 93 -2.83 -13.93 9.81
N VAL A 94 -1.64 -14.52 9.71
CA VAL A 94 -0.68 -14.24 8.64
C VAL A 94 -0.69 -15.37 7.62
N LEU A 95 -0.70 -15.02 6.34
CA LEU A 95 -0.55 -15.90 5.19
C LEU A 95 0.82 -15.64 4.54
N ALA A 96 1.61 -16.70 4.42
CA ALA A 96 2.88 -16.68 3.70
C ALA A 96 2.66 -16.64 2.17
N PRO A 97 3.68 -16.27 1.37
CA PRO A 97 3.60 -16.35 -0.09
C PRO A 97 3.23 -17.76 -0.55
N GLY A 98 2.23 -17.87 -1.44
CA GLY A 98 1.74 -19.16 -1.95
C GLY A 98 0.92 -19.99 -0.95
N GLN A 99 0.71 -19.49 0.27
CA GLN A 99 -0.12 -20.20 1.24
C GLN A 99 -1.59 -20.14 0.83
N GLN A 100 -2.19 -21.32 0.63
CA GLN A 100 -3.62 -21.44 0.34
C GLN A 100 -4.46 -21.15 1.58
N ASP A 101 -5.54 -20.39 1.41
CA ASP A 101 -6.61 -20.21 2.40
C ASP A 101 -7.95 -20.67 1.80
N PRO A 102 -8.83 -21.35 2.55
CA PRO A 102 -10.12 -21.84 2.04
C PRO A 102 -11.07 -20.74 1.54
N ARG A 103 -10.89 -19.49 1.97
CA ARG A 103 -11.70 -18.34 1.52
C ARG A 103 -11.27 -17.81 0.16
N LEU A 104 -10.09 -18.20 -0.31
CA LEU A 104 -9.51 -17.73 -1.56
C LEU A 104 -9.62 -18.82 -2.65
N PRO A 105 -9.69 -18.42 -3.94
CA PRO A 105 -9.38 -19.33 -5.03
C PRO A 105 -7.89 -19.76 -4.99
N THR A 106 -7.43 -20.46 -6.02
CA THR A 106 -6.02 -20.87 -6.14
C THR A 106 -5.07 -19.70 -5.88
N VAL A 107 -4.22 -19.84 -4.86
CA VAL A 107 -3.10 -18.94 -4.61
C VAL A 107 -1.88 -19.53 -5.29
N HIS A 108 -1.28 -18.78 -6.21
CA HIS A 108 -0.09 -19.22 -6.93
C HIS A 108 1.15 -19.11 -6.04
N PRO A 109 2.25 -19.84 -6.34
CA PRO A 109 3.52 -19.66 -5.64
C PRO A 109 3.95 -18.19 -5.61
N ASP A 110 4.75 -17.80 -4.62
CA ASP A 110 5.32 -16.44 -4.52
C ASP A 110 4.28 -15.30 -4.64
N THR A 111 3.05 -15.55 -4.19
CA THR A 111 1.93 -14.62 -4.29
C THR A 111 1.18 -14.52 -2.99
N VAL A 112 0.78 -13.31 -2.62
CA VAL A 112 -0.26 -13.04 -1.63
C VAL A 112 -1.36 -12.24 -2.31
N MET A 113 -2.62 -12.63 -2.11
CA MET A 113 -3.76 -11.90 -2.68
C MET A 113 -4.97 -11.94 -1.75
N PHE A 114 -5.70 -10.82 -1.70
CA PHE A 114 -7.02 -10.76 -1.09
C PHE A 114 -8.03 -10.12 -2.04
N SER A 115 -9.19 -10.75 -2.12
CA SER A 115 -10.37 -10.26 -2.83
C SER A 115 -11.55 -11.16 -2.44
N SER A 116 -12.73 -10.95 -3.02
CA SER A 116 -13.89 -11.79 -2.72
C SER A 116 -14.69 -12.20 -3.95
N GLY A 117 -15.33 -13.37 -3.87
CA GLY A 117 -16.26 -13.89 -4.88
C GLY A 117 -15.66 -13.96 -6.29
N GLY A 118 -16.40 -13.46 -7.28
CA GLY A 118 -15.95 -13.45 -8.67
C GLY A 118 -14.71 -12.60 -8.93
N ARG A 119 -14.47 -11.56 -8.11
CA ARG A 119 -13.30 -10.69 -8.22
C ARG A 119 -12.03 -11.45 -7.85
N ALA A 120 -12.09 -12.25 -6.77
CA ALA A 120 -10.99 -13.11 -6.36
C ALA A 120 -10.65 -14.13 -7.43
N ARG A 121 -11.66 -14.81 -8.01
CA ARG A 121 -11.42 -15.78 -9.08
C ARG A 121 -10.74 -15.15 -10.29
N ALA A 122 -11.20 -13.98 -10.73
CA ALA A 122 -10.57 -13.26 -11.83
C ALA A 122 -9.14 -12.81 -11.50
N LEU A 123 -8.90 -12.34 -10.28
CA LEU A 123 -7.56 -11.94 -9.84
C LEU A 123 -6.60 -13.14 -9.83
N SER A 124 -7.00 -14.25 -9.23
CA SER A 124 -6.23 -15.50 -9.19
C SER A 124 -5.93 -16.02 -10.59
N GLN A 125 -6.93 -16.07 -11.48
CA GLN A 125 -6.72 -16.50 -12.87
C GLN A 125 -5.65 -15.64 -13.55
N ARG A 126 -5.81 -14.31 -13.51
CA ARG A 126 -4.92 -13.37 -14.21
C ARG A 126 -3.50 -13.36 -13.63
N LEU A 127 -3.36 -13.49 -12.30
CA LEU A 127 -2.06 -13.65 -11.66
C LEU A 127 -1.36 -14.94 -12.13
N GLY A 128 -2.11 -16.03 -12.31
CA GLY A 128 -1.59 -17.28 -12.84
C GLY A 128 -1.17 -17.19 -14.31
N GLU A 129 -2.00 -16.57 -15.15
CA GLU A 129 -1.74 -16.36 -16.58
C GLU A 129 -0.45 -15.55 -16.84
N HIS A 130 -0.12 -14.64 -15.92
CA HIS A 130 1.05 -13.75 -16.02
C HIS A 130 2.17 -14.09 -15.04
N PHE A 131 2.09 -15.23 -14.34
CA PHE A 131 3.04 -15.59 -13.29
C PHE A 131 4.51 -15.53 -13.79
N GLY A 132 5.38 -14.89 -13.01
CA GLY A 132 6.79 -14.68 -13.36
C GLY A 132 7.07 -13.64 -14.46
N THR A 133 6.03 -13.01 -15.03
CA THR A 133 6.17 -12.00 -16.10
C THR A 133 5.44 -10.69 -15.80
N ILE A 134 4.98 -10.51 -14.56
CA ILE A 134 4.21 -9.34 -14.15
C ILE A 134 5.11 -8.10 -14.13
N THR A 135 4.82 -7.15 -15.02
CA THR A 135 5.30 -5.77 -15.00
C THR A 135 4.22 -4.81 -14.46
N PRO A 136 4.55 -3.54 -14.12
CA PRO A 136 3.54 -2.55 -13.75
C PRO A 136 2.42 -2.41 -14.79
N GLU A 137 2.74 -2.45 -16.08
CA GLU A 137 1.77 -2.34 -17.17
C GLU A 137 0.82 -3.54 -17.21
N THR A 138 1.36 -4.76 -17.05
CA THR A 138 0.52 -5.95 -16.94
C THR A 138 -0.31 -5.94 -15.66
N MET A 139 0.23 -5.41 -14.55
CA MET A 139 -0.50 -5.29 -13.29
C MET A 139 -1.69 -4.33 -13.43
N VAL A 140 -1.54 -3.21 -14.15
CA VAL A 140 -2.67 -2.33 -14.51
C VAL A 140 -3.77 -3.12 -15.22
N ALA A 141 -3.43 -4.02 -16.15
CA ALA A 141 -4.41 -4.87 -16.82
C ALA A 141 -5.02 -5.94 -15.89
N ILE A 142 -4.21 -6.55 -15.01
CA ILE A 142 -4.65 -7.57 -14.04
C ILE A 142 -5.74 -7.01 -13.13
N ILE A 143 -5.55 -5.80 -12.59
CA ILE A 143 -6.44 -5.19 -11.60
C ILE A 143 -7.67 -4.50 -12.20
N LYS A 144 -7.80 -4.41 -13.53
CA LYS A 144 -9.03 -3.94 -14.19
C LYS A 144 -10.24 -4.77 -13.83
N ARG A 145 -11.42 -4.24 -14.10
CA ARG A 145 -12.68 -4.98 -13.95
C ARG A 145 -12.58 -6.35 -14.68
N PRO A 146 -13.11 -7.44 -14.08
CA PRO A 146 -13.95 -7.48 -12.89
C PRO A 146 -13.20 -7.54 -11.55
N VAL A 147 -11.86 -7.43 -11.50
CA VAL A 147 -11.11 -7.41 -10.23
C VAL A 147 -11.44 -6.15 -9.43
N ALA A 148 -11.28 -4.98 -10.06
CA ALA A 148 -11.73 -3.72 -9.49
C ALA A 148 -13.25 -3.66 -9.32
N MET A 149 -13.69 -3.04 -8.21
CA MET A 149 -15.10 -2.75 -7.96
C MET A 149 -15.64 -1.65 -8.91
N ARG A 150 -16.96 -1.49 -9.00
CA ARG A 150 -17.55 -0.36 -9.75
C ARG A 150 -17.24 0.98 -9.10
N SER A 151 -17.11 0.97 -7.78
CA SER A 151 -16.76 2.10 -6.91
C SER A 151 -15.25 2.24 -6.69
N ASN A 152 -14.42 1.73 -7.61
CA ASN A 152 -12.97 1.82 -7.47
C ASN A 152 -12.52 3.28 -7.65
N LEU A 153 -12.36 3.99 -6.52
CA LEU A 153 -12.01 5.40 -6.45
C LEU A 153 -10.52 5.67 -6.64
N HIS A 154 -9.69 4.69 -6.31
CA HIS A 154 -8.23 4.80 -6.24
C HIS A 154 -7.62 3.46 -6.67
N ASN A 155 -6.54 3.50 -7.45
CA ASN A 155 -5.64 2.37 -7.64
C ASN A 155 -4.19 2.79 -7.43
N ALA A 156 -3.39 1.89 -6.85
CA ALA A 156 -1.95 2.05 -6.71
C ALA A 156 -1.23 0.72 -6.98
N ILE A 157 -0.07 0.80 -7.62
CA ILE A 157 0.86 -0.30 -7.88
C ILE A 157 2.22 0.17 -7.40
N PHE A 158 2.90 -0.68 -6.62
CA PHE A 158 4.19 -0.36 -6.01
C PHE A 158 5.28 -1.28 -6.55
N MET A 159 6.46 -0.72 -6.77
CA MET A 159 7.72 -1.46 -6.92
C MET A 159 8.65 -1.07 -5.76
N PRO A 160 8.64 -1.84 -4.65
CA PRO A 160 9.36 -1.45 -3.44
C PRO A 160 10.88 -1.39 -3.62
N GLU A 161 11.45 -2.26 -4.46
CA GLU A 161 12.87 -2.29 -4.76
C GLU A 161 13.38 -0.99 -5.42
N THR A 162 12.59 -0.41 -6.33
CA THR A 162 12.97 0.80 -7.07
C THR A 162 12.38 2.08 -6.48
N GLY A 163 11.46 1.97 -5.52
CA GLY A 163 10.74 3.09 -4.93
C GLY A 163 9.76 3.75 -5.89
N GLU A 164 9.25 3.01 -6.88
CA GLU A 164 8.29 3.51 -7.87
C GLU A 164 6.84 3.19 -7.49
N MET A 165 5.94 4.13 -7.77
CA MET A 165 4.50 3.96 -7.66
C MET A 165 3.82 4.43 -8.95
N TRP A 166 2.87 3.62 -9.41
CA TRP A 166 1.89 4.01 -10.42
C TRP A 166 0.54 4.13 -9.72
N PHE A 167 -0.17 5.24 -9.95
CA PHE A 167 -1.46 5.47 -9.31
C PHE A 167 -2.46 6.16 -10.23
N ALA A 168 -3.75 5.96 -9.95
CA ALA A 168 -4.84 6.65 -10.61
C ALA A 168 -5.99 6.89 -9.63
N ASP A 169 -6.69 8.01 -9.80
CA ASP A 169 -7.99 8.29 -9.18
C ASP A 169 -9.11 8.10 -10.20
N ALA A 170 -10.31 7.78 -9.71
CA ALA A 170 -11.48 7.69 -10.55
C ALA A 170 -11.83 9.03 -11.19
N GLY A 171 -12.17 8.99 -12.48
CA GLY A 171 -12.79 10.10 -13.16
C GLY A 171 -14.25 10.30 -12.74
N ARG A 172 -14.89 11.33 -13.29
CA ARG A 172 -16.28 11.67 -12.96
C ARG A 172 -17.28 10.54 -13.23
N LYS A 173 -16.99 9.64 -14.18
CA LYS A 173 -17.88 8.55 -14.61
C LYS A 173 -17.17 7.20 -14.82
N THR A 174 -15.91 7.12 -14.41
CA THR A 174 -14.97 6.07 -14.81
C THR A 174 -14.17 5.64 -13.58
N PRO A 175 -14.02 4.34 -13.33
CA PRO A 175 -13.27 3.85 -12.17
C PRO A 175 -11.77 4.10 -12.35
N ALA A 176 -11.04 4.22 -11.25
CA ALA A 176 -9.59 4.46 -11.24
C ALA A 176 -8.82 3.43 -12.08
N CYS A 177 -9.24 2.17 -12.10
CA CYS A 177 -8.58 1.12 -12.89
C CYS A 177 -8.59 1.35 -14.41
N ASP A 178 -9.48 2.20 -14.91
CA ASP A 178 -9.60 2.54 -16.34
C ASP A 178 -9.00 3.92 -16.67
N GLU A 179 -8.56 4.68 -15.66
CA GLU A 179 -7.96 6.00 -15.82
C GLU A 179 -6.45 5.92 -16.13
N PRO A 180 -5.86 6.97 -16.73
CA PRO A 180 -4.41 7.05 -16.94
C PRO A 180 -3.65 7.04 -15.61
N TYR A 181 -2.63 6.18 -15.50
CA TYR A 181 -1.80 6.10 -14.31
C TYR A 181 -0.69 7.15 -14.37
N THR A 182 -0.51 7.87 -13.27
CA THR A 182 0.66 8.71 -13.03
C THR A 182 1.76 7.86 -12.40
N ARG A 183 2.99 8.01 -12.87
CA ARG A 183 4.18 7.35 -12.30
C ARG A 183 5.00 8.34 -11.49
N ILE A 184 5.42 7.94 -10.30
CA ILE A 184 6.32 8.71 -9.43
C ILE A 184 7.40 7.81 -8.82
N ASN A 185 8.61 8.35 -8.64
CA ASN A 185 9.69 7.67 -7.93
C ASN A 185 10.02 8.46 -6.64
N LEU A 186 9.86 7.81 -5.48
CA LEU A 186 10.03 8.44 -4.18
C LEU A 186 11.45 8.97 -3.98
N HIS A 187 12.46 8.19 -4.33
CA HIS A 187 13.86 8.59 -4.17
C HIS A 187 14.21 9.79 -5.04
N ALA A 188 13.69 9.86 -6.27
CA ALA A 188 13.88 11.01 -7.15
C ALA A 188 13.25 12.29 -6.59
N VAL A 189 12.04 12.19 -6.02
CA VAL A 189 11.34 13.30 -5.36
C VAL A 189 12.11 13.79 -4.14
N LEU A 190 12.58 12.88 -3.28
CA LEU A 190 13.37 13.22 -2.10
C LEU A 190 14.71 13.87 -2.49
N ALA A 191 15.38 13.36 -3.51
CA ALA A 191 16.62 13.94 -4.02
C ALA A 191 16.38 15.35 -4.61
N ARG A 192 15.27 15.56 -5.32
CA ARG A 192 14.84 16.88 -5.81
C ARG A 192 14.62 17.83 -4.64
N TYR A 193 13.83 17.42 -3.65
CA TYR A 193 13.54 18.22 -2.46
C TYR A 193 14.82 18.62 -1.71
N ALA A 194 15.75 17.67 -1.49
CA ALA A 194 17.01 17.95 -0.81
C ALA A 194 17.87 18.98 -1.57
N ARG A 195 17.92 18.91 -2.91
CA ARG A 195 18.62 19.92 -3.73
C ARG A 195 17.97 21.30 -3.64
N ASP A 196 16.64 21.35 -3.67
CA ASP A 196 15.90 22.62 -3.62
C ASP A 196 16.04 23.29 -2.23
N GLN A 197 16.18 22.50 -1.15
CA GLN A 197 16.51 23.01 0.19
C GLN A 197 17.95 23.56 0.27
N GLN A 198 18.91 22.92 -0.40
CA GLN A 198 20.30 23.40 -0.45
C GLN A 198 20.48 24.65 -1.33
N GLY A 199 19.63 24.82 -2.35
CA GLY A 199 19.65 25.95 -3.28
C GLY A 199 18.81 27.16 -2.85
N SER A 200 18.06 27.07 -1.75
CA SER A 200 17.24 28.16 -1.21
C SER A 200 18.10 29.05 -0.29
N PRO A 201 18.42 30.30 -0.67
CA PRO A 201 19.21 31.18 0.18
C PRO A 201 18.34 31.77 1.30
N GLU A 202 18.22 31.09 2.44
CA GLU A 202 17.92 31.77 3.73
C GLU A 202 18.10 30.88 4.98
N LYS A 203 19.23 31.08 5.67
CA LYS A 203 19.35 31.36 7.12
C LYS A 203 20.83 31.48 7.52
N GLN A 204 21.57 32.41 6.90
CA GLN A 204 22.66 33.06 7.62
C GLN A 204 22.03 34.23 8.36
N ALA A 205 21.60 34.01 9.61
CA ALA A 205 21.32 35.12 10.51
C ALA A 205 22.64 35.87 10.70
N PRO A 206 22.72 37.19 10.47
CA PRO A 206 23.86 37.94 10.96
C PRO A 206 23.82 37.88 12.49
N ASN A 207 24.93 37.46 13.08
CA ASN A 207 25.26 37.72 14.48
C ASN A 207 25.24 39.25 14.67
N GLY A 208 24.06 39.80 14.99
CA GLY A 208 23.89 41.16 15.45
C GLY A 208 24.37 41.25 16.89
N ALA A 209 25.48 41.94 17.06
CA ALA A 209 26.18 42.16 18.30
C ALA A 209 25.27 42.78 19.39
N ARG A 210 25.64 42.46 20.63
CA ARG A 210 25.34 43.23 21.83
C ARG A 210 25.53 44.73 21.57
N GLU A 211 24.56 45.55 21.96
CA GLU A 211 24.77 46.75 22.77
C GLU A 211 23.62 46.86 23.79
#